data_AF-A0A920GNF0-F1
#
_entry.id   AF-A0A920GNF0-F1
#
_cell.length_a   1.000
_cell.length_b   1.000
_cell.length_c   1.000
_cell.angle_alpha   90.00
_cell.angle_beta   90.00
_cell.angle_gamma   90.00
#
_symmetry.space_group_name_H-M   'P 1'
#
loop_
_entity.id
_entity.type
_entity.pdbx_description
1 polymer ?
#
loop_
_entity_poly.entity_id
_entity_poly.type
_entity_poly.pdbx_seq_one_letter_code
_entity_poly.pdbx_strand_id
1 'polypeptide(L)'
;MNTNDTGNLIYLGVLGAILIFSFLSWKNSSSKFIRFGLIWFIIFLFAILLALIWENHLDKKANGVNLNNGQNELVFTRSRDGHFYINLDINNYQIDFLVDTGASSIILSNNDGKKLGFDTEALSYWKSASTANGEILISPSHS
;
A
#
# COMPACT_ATOMS: atom_id res chain seq x y z
N MET A 1 12.78 -3.75 11.53
CA MET A 1 13.24 -2.40 11.13
C MET A 1 12.13 -1.79 10.30
N ASN A 2 11.47 -0.76 10.82
CA ASN A 2 10.30 -0.18 10.16
C ASN A 2 10.72 0.59 8.92
N THR A 3 9.95 0.49 7.84
CA THR A 3 10.20 1.20 6.57
C THR A 3 10.28 2.72 6.76
N ASN A 4 9.62 3.25 7.77
CA ASN A 4 9.64 4.67 8.16
C ASN A 4 11.00 5.10 8.73
N ASP A 5 11.70 4.19 9.41
CA ASP A 5 13.03 4.46 9.98
C ASP A 5 14.08 4.49 8.87
N THR A 6 13.98 3.59 7.88
CA THR A 6 14.89 3.57 6.73
C THR A 6 14.79 4.85 5.88
N GLY A 7 13.57 5.35 5.66
CA GLY A 7 13.33 6.60 4.93
C GLY A 7 13.92 7.83 5.64
N ASN A 8 13.74 7.93 6.96
CA ASN A 8 14.35 8.99 7.77
C ASN A 8 15.88 8.89 7.81
N LEU A 9 16.45 7.68 7.83
CA LEU A 9 17.91 7.48 7.80
C LEU A 9 18.52 7.89 6.44
N ILE A 10 17.84 7.59 5.33
CA ILE A 10 18.26 8.03 3.99
C ILE A 10 18.19 9.56 3.91
N TYR A 11 17.10 10.17 4.41
CA TYR A 11 16.95 11.62 4.45
C TYR A 11 18.07 12.30 5.24
N LEU A 12 18.36 11.82 6.45
CA LEU A 12 19.43 12.35 7.31
C LEU A 12 20.82 12.14 6.70
N GLY A 13 21.05 10.99 6.04
CA GLY A 13 22.29 10.72 5.33
C GLY A 13 22.53 11.68 4.16
N VAL A 14 21.49 11.96 3.36
CA VAL A 14 21.56 12.92 2.25
C VAL A 14 21.78 14.34 2.77
N LEU A 15 21.05 14.75 3.81
CA LEU A 15 21.20 16.08 4.41
C LEU A 15 22.62 16.30 4.98
N GLY A 16 23.18 15.29 5.64
CA GLY A 16 24.55 15.31 6.14
C GLY A 16 25.58 15.44 5.02
N ALA A 17 25.41 14.69 3.93
CA ALA A 17 26.30 14.78 2.76
C ALA A 17 26.26 16.17 2.10
N ILE A 18 25.07 16.79 2.01
CA ILE A 18 24.90 18.16 1.48
C ILE A 18 25.65 19.17 2.33
N LEU A 19 25.53 19.10 3.66
CA LEU A 19 26.19 20.05 4.57
C LEU A 19 27.72 19.90 4.52
N ILE A 20 28.23 18.67 4.47
CA ILE A 20 29.67 18.41 4.36
C ILE A 20 30.22 18.91 3.01
N PHE A 21 29.50 18.65 1.93
CA PHE A 21 29.91 19.07 0.59
C PHE A 21 29.86 20.59 0.43
N SER A 22 28.82 21.24 0.99
CA SER A 22 28.69 22.70 1.06
C SER A 22 29.84 23.33 1.84
N PHE A 23 30.20 22.77 3.00
CA PHE A 23 31.31 23.27 3.82
C PHE A 23 32.67 23.09 3.12
N LEU A 24 32.90 21.95 2.48
CA LEU A 24 34.15 21.66 1.77
C LEU A 24 34.32 22.53 0.51
N SER A 25 33.21 22.95 -0.10
CA SER A 25 33.19 23.83 -1.27
C SER A 25 33.60 25.28 -0.99
N TRP A 26 33.63 25.71 0.27
CA TRP A 26 33.92 27.09 0.65
C TRP A 26 35.37 27.49 0.33
N LYS A 27 36.33 26.56 0.38
CA LYS A 27 37.74 26.94 0.53
C LYS A 27 38.56 27.13 -0.75
N ASN A 28 38.02 27.01 -1.97
CA ASN A 28 38.88 27.22 -3.16
C ASN A 28 38.16 27.71 -4.44
N SER A 29 38.45 28.95 -4.82
CA SER A 29 38.48 29.50 -6.20
C SER A 29 37.31 29.21 -7.16
N SER A 30 36.43 30.21 -7.20
CA SER A 30 35.58 30.74 -8.28
C SER A 30 35.80 30.21 -9.72
N SER A 31 34.68 29.98 -10.42
CA SER A 31 34.47 29.62 -11.84
C SER A 31 34.49 28.13 -12.25
N LYS A 32 35.31 27.26 -11.64
CA LYS A 32 35.20 25.79 -11.89
C LYS A 32 34.13 25.12 -11.03
N PHE A 33 33.84 25.69 -9.86
CA PHE A 33 32.83 25.19 -8.91
C PHE A 33 31.39 25.20 -9.45
N ILE A 34 31.03 26.17 -10.30
CA ILE A 34 29.69 26.27 -10.88
C ILE A 34 29.41 25.09 -11.83
N ARG A 35 30.41 24.66 -12.61
CA ARG A 35 30.25 23.54 -13.55
C ARG A 35 30.01 22.21 -12.82
N PHE A 36 30.72 21.99 -11.71
CA PHE A 36 30.49 20.80 -10.87
C PHE A 36 29.18 20.91 -10.08
N GLY A 37 28.82 22.09 -9.60
CA GLY A 37 27.54 22.33 -8.92
C GLY A 37 26.33 22.00 -9.79
N LEU A 38 26.37 22.35 -11.09
CA LEU A 38 25.30 22.03 -12.04
C LEU A 38 25.15 20.53 -12.29
N ILE A 39 26.28 19.81 -12.43
CA ILE A 39 26.26 18.35 -12.64
C ILE A 39 25.66 17.65 -11.41
N TRP A 40 26.08 18.05 -10.20
CA TRP A 40 25.51 17.50 -8.98
C TRP A 40 24.05 17.87 -8.80
N PHE A 41 23.65 19.11 -9.10
CA PHE A 41 22.25 19.54 -9.06
C PHE A 41 21.36 18.69 -9.98
N ILE A 42 21.83 18.39 -11.20
CA ILE A 42 21.12 17.51 -12.14
C ILE A 42 21.00 16.08 -11.58
N ILE A 43 22.07 15.53 -11.01
CA ILE A 43 22.07 14.19 -10.41
C ILE A 43 21.06 14.13 -9.25
N PHE A 44 21.05 15.13 -8.37
CA PHE A 44 20.09 15.22 -7.26
C PHE A 44 18.65 15.38 -7.75
N LEU A 45 18.41 16.25 -8.74
CA LEU A 45 17.09 16.43 -9.33
C LEU A 45 16.56 15.12 -9.92
N PHE A 46 17.41 14.38 -10.63
CA PHE A 46 17.08 13.08 -11.20
C PHE A 46 16.79 12.03 -10.13
N ALA A 47 17.59 11.99 -9.05
CA ALA A 47 17.36 11.10 -7.92
C ALA A 47 16.03 11.39 -7.20
N ILE A 48 15.69 12.67 -7.01
CA ILE A 48 14.42 13.10 -6.42
C ILE A 48 13.25 12.71 -7.33
N LEU A 49 13.36 12.94 -8.65
CA LEU A 49 12.35 12.51 -9.62
C LEU A 49 12.12 11.00 -9.56
N LEU A 50 13.18 10.20 -9.52
CA LEU A 50 13.06 8.75 -9.38
C LEU A 50 12.43 8.34 -8.04
N ALA A 51 12.79 9.00 -6.94
CA ALA A 51 12.18 8.74 -5.64
C ALA A 51 10.68 9.06 -5.62
N LEU A 52 10.28 10.21 -6.18
CA LEU A 52 8.88 10.61 -6.31
C LEU A 52 8.08 9.70 -7.25
N ILE A 53 8.69 9.23 -8.33
CA ILE A 53 8.07 8.25 -9.24
C ILE A 53 7.90 6.90 -8.53
N TRP A 54 8.90 6.46 -7.78
CA TRP A 54 8.89 5.17 -7.09
C TRP A 54 7.79 5.07 -6.04
N GLU A 55 7.51 6.16 -5.32
CA GLU A 55 6.44 6.20 -4.31
C GLU A 55 5.04 6.01 -4.92
N ASN A 56 4.85 6.38 -6.20
CA ASN A 56 3.57 6.26 -6.90
C ASN A 56 3.27 4.86 -7.49
N HIS A 57 4.18 3.88 -7.33
CA HIS A 57 4.01 2.53 -7.87
C HIS A 57 3.73 1.45 -6.81
N LEU A 58 3.69 1.78 -5.51
CA LEU A 58 3.55 0.77 -4.46
C LEU A 58 2.11 0.45 -4.06
N ASP A 59 1.13 1.29 -4.41
CA ASP A 59 -0.27 1.11 -4.00
C ASP A 59 -1.26 1.00 -5.17
N LYS A 60 -0.81 0.50 -6.31
CA LYS A 60 -1.76 -0.08 -7.25
C LYS A 60 -2.00 -1.51 -6.79
N LYS A 61 -3.04 -1.71 -5.96
CA LYS A 61 -3.75 -3.00 -5.84
C LYS A 61 -4.18 -3.41 -7.26
N ALA A 62 -3.26 -3.98 -8.01
CA ALA A 62 -3.47 -4.45 -9.36
C ALA A 62 -4.21 -5.79 -9.28
N ASN A 63 -5.48 -5.71 -8.86
CA ASN A 63 -6.43 -6.80 -9.00
C ASN A 63 -6.92 -6.79 -10.45
N GLY A 64 -6.01 -7.06 -11.38
CA GLY A 64 -6.32 -7.23 -12.79
C GLY A 64 -6.71 -8.68 -13.02
N VAL A 65 -7.99 -8.94 -13.19
CA VAL A 65 -8.47 -10.24 -13.67
C VAL A 65 -7.90 -10.45 -15.08
N ASN A 66 -6.89 -11.31 -15.21
CA ASN A 66 -6.39 -11.75 -16.52
C ASN A 66 -7.31 -12.87 -17.02
N LEU A 67 -8.39 -12.50 -17.71
CA LEU A 67 -9.22 -13.46 -18.45
C LEU A 67 -8.42 -13.95 -19.67
N ASN A 68 -7.50 -14.88 -19.47
CA ASN A 68 -6.80 -15.53 -20.56
C ASN A 68 -7.80 -16.41 -21.35
N ASN A 69 -8.08 -16.01 -22.59
CA ASN A 69 -8.64 -16.80 -23.69
C ASN A 69 -9.27 -18.16 -23.33
N GLY A 70 -10.49 -18.14 -22.78
CA GLY A 70 -11.33 -19.34 -22.67
C GLY A 70 -11.03 -20.28 -21.50
N GLN A 71 -10.17 -19.88 -20.57
CA GLN A 71 -9.98 -20.58 -19.30
C GLN A 71 -10.50 -19.71 -18.16
N ASN A 72 -11.43 -20.25 -17.36
CA ASN A 72 -11.98 -19.60 -16.16
C ASN A 72 -10.94 -19.58 -15.03
N GLU A 73 -9.80 -18.93 -15.26
CA GLU A 73 -8.73 -18.78 -14.27
C GLU A 73 -8.71 -17.33 -13.76
N LEU A 74 -8.78 -17.19 -12.44
CA LEU A 74 -8.59 -15.92 -11.74
C LEU A 74 -7.24 -15.96 -11.04
N VAL A 75 -6.30 -15.14 -11.50
CA VAL A 75 -4.95 -15.06 -10.92
C VAL A 75 -4.86 -13.79 -10.07
N PHE A 76 -4.56 -13.96 -8.79
CA PHE A 76 -4.33 -12.86 -7.84
C PHE A 76 -2.88 -12.88 -7.35
N THR A 77 -2.27 -11.70 -7.25
CA THR A 77 -0.91 -11.57 -6.72
C THR A 77 -0.97 -11.35 -5.21
N ARG A 78 -0.03 -11.96 -4.49
CA ARG A 78 0.14 -11.74 -3.05
C ARG A 78 0.52 -10.28 -2.78
N SER A 79 -0.21 -9.63 -1.89
CA SER A 79 0.09 -8.28 -1.42
C SER A 79 1.42 -8.26 -0.64
N ARG A 80 1.99 -7.06 -0.46
CA ARG A 80 3.26 -6.84 0.23
C ARG A 80 3.24 -7.27 1.70
N ASP A 81 2.06 -7.21 2.33
CA ASP A 81 1.80 -7.72 3.69
C ASP A 81 1.78 -9.26 3.75
N GLY A 82 1.81 -9.94 2.61
CA GLY A 82 1.77 -11.38 2.53
C GLY A 82 0.35 -11.97 2.51
N HIS A 83 -0.68 -11.17 2.32
CA HIS A 83 -2.06 -11.63 2.19
C HIS A 83 -2.57 -11.52 0.74
N PHE A 84 -3.65 -12.23 0.44
CA PHE A 84 -4.33 -12.13 -0.86
C PHE A 84 -5.59 -11.31 -0.69
N TYR A 85 -5.79 -10.34 -1.58
CA TYR A 85 -6.98 -9.52 -1.61
C TYR A 85 -7.68 -9.65 -2.95
N ILE A 86 -9.00 -9.70 -2.93
CA ILE A 86 -9.84 -9.69 -4.13
C ILE A 86 -10.78 -8.50 -4.06
N ASN A 87 -11.10 -7.92 -5.22
CA ASN A 87 -12.11 -6.88 -5.34
C ASN A 87 -13.36 -7.51 -5.94
N LEU A 88 -14.47 -7.39 -5.24
CA LEU A 88 -15.76 -7.89 -5.71
C LEU A 88 -16.74 -6.74 -5.80
N ASP A 89 -17.44 -6.67 -6.93
CA ASP A 89 -18.58 -5.77 -7.09
C ASP A 89 -19.83 -6.46 -6.56
N ILE A 90 -20.37 -5.92 -5.47
CA ILE A 90 -21.61 -6.41 -4.84
C ILE A 90 -22.62 -5.27 -4.86
N ASN A 91 -23.77 -5.47 -5.51
CA ASN A 91 -24.82 -4.45 -5.61
C ASN A 91 -24.32 -3.07 -6.07
N ASN A 92 -23.42 -3.04 -7.06
CA ASN A 92 -22.76 -1.83 -7.58
C ASN A 92 -21.76 -1.14 -6.63
N TYR A 93 -21.40 -1.76 -5.51
CA TYR A 93 -20.33 -1.32 -4.62
C TYR A 93 -19.12 -2.23 -4.74
N GLN A 94 -17.95 -1.63 -4.98
CA GLN A 94 -16.67 -2.34 -4.98
C GLN A 94 -16.21 -2.55 -3.53
N ILE A 95 -16.09 -3.81 -3.12
CA ILE A 95 -15.67 -4.22 -1.77
C ILE A 95 -14.39 -5.04 -1.86
N ASP A 96 -13.42 -4.70 -1.01
CA ASP A 96 -12.16 -5.41 -0.87
C ASP A 96 -12.31 -6.56 0.14
N PHE A 97 -12.02 -7.79 -0.29
CA PHE A 97 -12.01 -8.96 0.58
C PHE A 97 -10.61 -9.48 0.78
N LEU A 98 -10.30 -9.85 2.03
CA LEU A 98 -9.16 -10.69 2.38
C LEU A 98 -9.52 -12.16 2.10
N VAL A 99 -8.65 -12.87 1.38
CA VAL A 99 -8.82 -14.31 1.18
C VAL A 99 -8.33 -15.06 2.42
N ASP A 100 -9.25 -15.68 3.13
CA ASP A 100 -8.98 -16.55 4.29
C ASP A 100 -9.44 -17.97 3.98
N THR A 101 -8.49 -18.89 3.79
CA THR A 101 -8.76 -20.31 3.50
C THR A 101 -9.30 -21.07 4.71
N GLY A 102 -9.17 -20.52 5.92
CA GLY A 102 -9.70 -21.09 7.15
C GLY A 102 -11.13 -20.65 7.46
N ALA A 103 -11.64 -19.63 6.76
CA ALA A 103 -12.99 -19.13 6.97
C ALA A 103 -14.04 -19.99 6.26
N SER A 104 -15.08 -20.38 6.99
CA SER A 104 -16.23 -21.13 6.44
C SER A 104 -17.37 -20.23 5.97
N SER A 105 -17.24 -18.92 6.13
CA SER A 105 -18.28 -17.94 5.79
C SER A 105 -17.65 -16.61 5.40
N ILE A 106 -18.33 -15.86 4.53
CA ILE A 106 -17.96 -14.49 4.19
C ILE A 106 -18.41 -13.58 5.34
N ILE A 107 -17.50 -12.76 5.84
CA ILE A 107 -17.76 -11.80 6.91
C ILE A 107 -17.57 -10.40 6.33
N LEU A 108 -18.60 -9.57 6.46
CA LEU A 108 -18.56 -8.16 6.08
C LEU A 108 -18.26 -7.32 7.32
N SER A 109 -17.41 -6.29 7.15
CA SER A 109 -17.27 -5.27 8.17
C SER A 109 -18.59 -4.51 8.33
N ASN A 110 -18.85 -3.92 9.50
CA ASN A 110 -20.04 -3.09 9.69
C ASN A 110 -20.09 -1.93 8.68
N ASN A 111 -18.93 -1.37 8.32
CA ASN A 111 -18.85 -0.28 7.37
C ASN A 111 -19.27 -0.73 5.96
N ASP A 112 -18.77 -1.89 5.50
CA ASP A 112 -19.14 -2.43 4.19
C ASP A 112 -20.58 -2.95 4.18
N GLY A 113 -21.07 -3.49 5.31
CA GLY A 113 -22.49 -3.79 5.50
C GLY A 113 -23.38 -2.55 5.29
N LYS A 114 -23.05 -1.43 5.95
CA LYS A 114 -23.77 -0.16 5.78
C LYS A 114 -23.73 0.33 4.33
N LYS A 115 -22.57 0.25 3.65
CA LYS A 115 -22.46 0.61 2.22
C LYS A 115 -23.39 -0.21 1.34
N LEU A 116 -23.52 -1.51 1.64
CA LEU A 116 -24.42 -2.42 0.94
C LEU A 116 -25.90 -2.27 1.34
N GLY A 117 -26.22 -1.32 2.24
CA GLY A 117 -27.58 -1.00 2.66
C GLY A 117 -28.08 -1.80 3.87
N PHE A 118 -27.22 -2.55 4.57
CA PHE A 118 -27.61 -3.23 5.80
C PHE A 118 -27.68 -2.22 6.96
N ASP A 119 -28.78 -2.27 7.71
CA ASP A 119 -28.88 -1.56 8.99
C ASP A 119 -28.15 -2.34 10.09
N THR A 120 -26.84 -2.13 10.18
CA THR A 120 -25.99 -2.86 11.13
C THR A 120 -26.28 -2.54 12.59
N GLU A 121 -27.00 -1.46 12.89
CA GLU A 121 -27.37 -1.09 14.26
C GLU A 121 -28.58 -1.88 14.76
N ALA A 122 -29.44 -2.32 13.84
CA ALA A 122 -30.55 -3.22 14.11
C ALA A 122 -30.17 -4.71 14.13
N LEU A 123 -28.96 -5.07 13.67
CA LEU A 123 -28.50 -6.46 13.60
C LEU A 123 -28.17 -7.04 14.98
N SER A 124 -28.49 -8.32 15.17
CA SER A 124 -28.17 -9.06 16.39
C SER A 124 -26.94 -9.95 16.20
N TYR A 125 -25.87 -9.65 16.95
CA TYR A 125 -24.59 -10.36 16.89
C TYR A 125 -24.52 -11.42 17.98
N TRP A 126 -24.89 -12.66 17.65
CA TRP A 126 -24.99 -13.74 18.62
C TRP A 126 -24.24 -15.01 18.23
N LYS A 127 -23.82 -15.14 16.96
CA LYS A 127 -23.10 -16.32 16.48
C LYS A 127 -21.60 -16.08 16.55
N SER A 128 -20.83 -16.98 17.14
CA SER A 128 -19.36 -16.92 17.07
C SER A 128 -18.85 -17.43 15.72
N ALA A 129 -17.89 -16.73 15.15
CA ALA A 129 -17.14 -17.14 13.98
C ALA A 129 -15.65 -17.17 14.32
N SER A 130 -14.99 -18.29 14.00
CA SER A 130 -13.55 -18.44 14.15
C SER A 130 -12.84 -17.88 12.93
N THR A 131 -11.87 -17.00 13.17
CA THR A 131 -11.02 -16.38 12.16
C THR A 131 -9.55 -16.65 12.50
N ALA A 132 -8.64 -16.36 11.57
CA ALA A 132 -7.21 -16.43 11.84
C ALA A 132 -6.76 -15.56 13.05
N ASN A 133 -7.53 -14.52 13.39
CA ASN A 133 -7.26 -13.61 14.50
C ASN A 133 -8.03 -13.96 15.79
N GLY A 134 -8.70 -15.11 15.83
CA GLY A 134 -9.52 -15.55 16.96
C GLY A 134 -11.02 -15.53 16.67
N GLU A 135 -11.82 -15.73 17.71
CA GLU A 135 -13.28 -15.73 17.61
C GLU A 135 -13.87 -14.33 17.69
N ILE A 136 -14.84 -14.06 16.81
CA ILE A 136 -15.62 -12.82 16.79
C ILE A 136 -17.11 -13.14 16.76
N LEU A 137 -17.94 -12.25 17.32
CA LEU A 137 -19.39 -12.33 17.16
C LEU A 137 -19.82 -11.73 15.83
N ILE A 138 -20.66 -12.47 15.10
CA ILE A 138 -21.24 -12.07 13.82
C ILE A 138 -22.76 -12.11 13.88
N SER A 139 -23.40 -11.29 13.05
CA SER A 139 -24.83 -11.40 12.75
C SER A 139 -25.01 -12.29 11.52
N PRO A 140 -25.62 -13.47 11.62
CA PRO A 140 -25.89 -14.32 10.47
C PRO A 140 -26.89 -13.64 9.53
N SER A 141 -26.68 -13.74 8.21
CA SER A 141 -27.71 -13.39 7.23
C SER A 141 -28.91 -14.33 7.40
N HIS A 142 -30.12 -13.79 7.49
CA HIS A 142 -31.32 -14.61 7.40
C HIS A 142 -31.38 -15.26 6.01
N SER A 143 -31.56 -16.58 5.98
CA SER A 143 -31.72 -17.40 4.77
C SER A 143 -33.10 -17.25 4.16
#